data_AF-A0A954WPS6-F1
#
_entry.id   AF-A0A954WPS6-F1
#
_cell.length_a   1.000
_cell.length_b   1.000
_cell.length_c   1.000
_cell.angle_alpha   90.00
_cell.angle_beta   90.00
_cell.angle_gamma   90.00
#
_symmetry.space_group_name_H-M   'P 1'
#
loop_
_entity.id
_entity.type
_entity.pdbx_description
1 polymer ?
#
loop_
_entity_poly.entity_id
_entity_poly.type
_entity_poly.pdbx_seq_one_letter_code
_entity_poly.pdbx_strand_id
1 'polypeptide(L)'
;MSTVLEPKPNETKPDIRSDEICSGNVKKTVSTATEWKTTYTYLGGALLCLAITGGFEWANRPAEIEEFGRVGEQFYADFVDPTLATSLDVFAFDADTVKPKEFRVERLNNGRWVIPSHHNYPADAEDQLARTASSVIGVKRGAMVTRWQADHARFGVVNPKQDSLNISEVEGVGQRLVLRGEDESVLADYIIGHKVEGENDQYYVRHPEEDEVYVANLDVQLTTKFTDWIDTDLLDISSGKVLRLAVNDYSFDEVNGKLTESEITELVREKAWSDDWRLDSLAESEELNKDSIRDTLDAIASLEIAGVRPKQKGLTPDLRLDKDALSSQGDVERLQTDLLASGFLLQAGEEEDSLNLLAREGELYAGTDEGLVYRMHFGRVFTGSNEELEIGFASGSESSNDMSRSSEGNS
;
A
#
# COMPACT_ATOMS: atom_id res chain seq x y z
N MET A 1 58.26 -31.92 -18.77
CA MET A 1 59.12 -31.21 -19.75
C MET A 1 60.34 -30.73 -18.98
N SER A 2 61.55 -31.07 -19.40
CA SER A 2 62.76 -30.81 -18.60
C SER A 2 63.31 -29.41 -18.86
N THR A 3 63.81 -28.75 -17.80
CA THR A 3 64.82 -27.70 -17.96
C THR A 3 65.88 -27.93 -16.89
N VAL A 4 67.08 -28.28 -17.37
CA VAL A 4 68.28 -28.53 -16.57
C VAL A 4 69.10 -27.24 -16.55
N LEU A 5 69.82 -26.95 -15.46
CA LEU A 5 71.21 -26.47 -15.48
C LEU A 5 71.77 -26.32 -14.05
N GLU A 6 72.85 -27.05 -13.77
CA GLU A 6 73.72 -26.87 -12.60
C GLU A 6 74.95 -25.97 -12.99
N PRO A 7 76.12 -25.96 -12.31
CA PRO A 7 76.44 -24.85 -11.42
C PRO A 7 77.83 -24.22 -11.68
N LYS A 8 78.22 -23.20 -10.90
CA LYS A 8 79.54 -23.12 -10.20
C LYS A 8 79.69 -21.87 -9.31
N PRO A 9 80.67 -21.83 -8.38
CA PRO A 9 80.85 -20.78 -7.38
C PRO A 9 81.98 -19.78 -7.76
N ASN A 10 82.21 -18.74 -6.93
CA ASN A 10 83.39 -18.65 -6.04
C ASN A 10 83.44 -17.31 -5.25
N GLU A 11 84.03 -17.34 -4.03
CA GLU A 11 84.65 -16.21 -3.28
C GLU A 11 83.83 -14.90 -3.03
N THR A 12 84.22 -13.97 -2.15
CA THR A 12 85.33 -13.90 -1.17
C THR A 12 84.82 -13.37 0.19
N LYS A 13 85.47 -13.73 1.30
CA LYS A 13 85.24 -13.16 2.64
C LYS A 13 86.40 -12.20 3.00
N PRO A 14 86.16 -10.94 3.42
CA PRO A 14 87.20 -10.13 4.05
C PRO A 14 87.42 -10.60 5.49
N ASP A 15 88.68 -10.85 5.83
CA ASP A 15 89.12 -11.22 7.17
C ASP A 15 89.88 -10.03 7.77
N ILE A 16 89.43 -9.50 8.92
CA ILE A 16 90.08 -8.38 9.60
C ILE A 16 90.54 -8.84 10.98
N ARG A 17 91.87 -8.95 11.10
CA ARG A 17 92.61 -9.31 12.32
C ARG A 17 92.44 -8.27 13.44
N SER A 18 92.75 -8.65 14.67
CA SER A 18 92.57 -7.83 15.88
C SER A 18 93.80 -7.95 16.79
N ASP A 19 94.83 -7.17 16.45
CA ASP A 19 96.19 -7.13 16.97
C ASP A 19 96.74 -5.70 16.69
N GLU A 20 97.63 -5.01 17.41
CA GLU A 20 98.18 -5.06 18.79
C GLU A 20 98.88 -3.67 19.03
N ILE A 21 99.21 -3.13 20.22
CA ILE A 21 99.07 -3.55 21.62
C ILE A 21 98.96 -2.29 22.55
N CYS A 22 98.75 -2.51 23.86
CA CYS A 22 98.86 -1.66 25.06
C CYS A 22 99.35 -0.17 25.05
N SER A 23 98.61 0.62 25.84
CA SER A 23 99.09 1.54 26.92
C SER A 23 99.62 2.95 26.61
N GLY A 24 98.88 3.96 27.10
CA GLY A 24 99.34 5.34 27.27
C GLY A 24 98.55 6.09 28.37
N ASN A 25 98.97 5.98 29.63
CA ASN A 25 98.17 6.40 30.78
C ASN A 25 98.53 7.82 31.30
N VAL A 26 97.82 8.87 30.85
CA VAL A 26 98.05 10.26 31.28
C VAL A 26 96.77 10.98 31.74
N LYS A 27 96.68 11.15 33.07
CA LYS A 27 95.98 12.15 33.90
C LYS A 27 94.83 13.00 33.30
N LYS A 28 93.69 12.93 34.01
CA LYS A 28 92.49 13.77 33.93
C LYS A 28 92.74 15.29 33.83
N THR A 29 91.93 15.96 33.00
CA THR A 29 91.33 17.28 33.29
C THR A 29 89.91 17.33 32.70
N VAL A 30 88.90 16.93 33.49
CA VAL A 30 87.49 17.06 33.09
C VAL A 30 87.03 18.49 33.38
N SER A 31 86.63 19.22 32.34
CA SER A 31 86.11 20.60 32.46
C SER A 31 84.62 20.60 32.84
N THR A 32 84.31 20.34 34.12
CA THR A 32 82.94 20.32 34.62
C THR A 32 82.33 21.74 34.71
N ALA A 33 81.83 22.25 33.59
CA ALA A 33 80.99 23.44 33.55
C ALA A 33 80.00 23.42 32.35
N THR A 34 78.71 23.60 32.64
CA THR A 34 77.63 23.90 31.66
C THR A 34 76.96 22.75 30.89
N GLU A 35 77.11 21.47 31.28
CA GLU A 35 76.34 20.37 30.65
C GLU A 35 74.82 20.50 30.87
N TRP A 36 74.40 20.96 32.05
CA TRP A 36 72.99 21.07 32.45
C TRP A 36 72.12 21.86 31.45
N LYS A 37 72.65 22.95 30.86
CA LYS A 37 71.90 23.75 29.88
C LYS A 37 71.59 22.93 28.63
N THR A 38 72.55 22.15 28.16
CA THR A 38 72.43 21.29 26.98
C THR A 38 71.41 20.17 27.24
N THR A 39 71.43 19.55 28.42
CA THR A 39 70.44 18.57 28.86
C THR A 39 69.03 19.14 28.88
N TYR A 40 68.83 20.36 29.42
CA TYR A 40 67.52 21.02 29.42
C TYR A 40 67.04 21.38 28.01
N THR A 41 67.92 21.78 27.08
CA THR A 41 67.51 22.01 25.68
C THR A 41 67.09 20.72 24.97
N TYR A 42 67.72 19.58 25.23
CA TYR A 42 67.28 18.30 24.65
C TYR A 42 65.96 17.81 25.28
N LEU A 43 65.76 17.98 26.59
CA LEU A 43 64.48 17.70 27.25
C LEU A 43 63.35 18.58 26.73
N GLY A 44 63.59 19.88 26.57
CA GLY A 44 62.62 20.81 25.99
C GLY A 44 62.29 20.49 24.54
N GLY A 45 63.29 20.14 23.73
CA GLY A 45 63.09 19.68 22.36
C GLY A 45 62.29 18.38 22.27
N ALA A 46 62.60 17.39 23.12
CA ALA A 46 61.87 16.12 23.17
C ALA A 46 60.39 16.32 23.59
N LEU A 47 60.12 17.17 24.59
CA LEU A 47 58.75 17.52 24.99
C LEU A 47 57.99 18.28 23.90
N LEU A 48 58.66 19.20 23.19
CA LEU A 48 58.08 19.90 22.04
C LEU A 48 57.73 18.92 20.90
N CYS A 49 58.64 17.99 20.58
CA CYS A 49 58.38 16.94 19.60
C CYS A 49 57.20 16.05 20.02
N LEU A 50 57.15 15.58 21.27
CA LEU A 50 56.03 14.78 21.76
C LEU A 50 54.69 15.54 21.74
N ALA A 51 54.69 16.84 22.06
CA ALA A 51 53.51 17.68 21.97
C ALA A 51 53.06 17.90 20.51
N ILE A 52 54.00 18.07 19.57
CA ILE A 52 53.70 18.16 18.13
C ILE A 52 53.18 16.82 17.61
N THR A 53 53.81 15.70 17.94
CA THR A 53 53.37 14.36 17.52
C THR A 53 51.99 14.04 18.09
N GLY A 54 51.76 14.26 19.39
CA GLY A 54 50.43 14.07 20.01
C GLY A 54 49.37 15.03 19.46
N GLY A 55 49.74 16.26 19.09
CA GLY A 55 48.86 17.21 18.41
C GLY A 55 48.48 16.77 16.98
N PHE A 56 49.46 16.27 16.20
CA PHE A 56 49.22 15.66 14.90
C PHE A 56 48.42 14.36 15.01
N GLU A 57 48.69 13.52 16.02
CA GLU A 57 47.97 12.26 16.26
C GLU A 57 46.54 12.52 16.73
N TRP A 58 46.26 13.64 17.40
CA TRP A 58 44.90 14.08 17.75
C TRP A 58 44.17 14.71 16.55
N ALA A 59 44.83 15.59 15.80
CA ALA A 59 44.23 16.27 14.64
C ALA A 59 44.06 15.35 13.41
N ASN A 60 44.93 14.35 13.25
CA ASN A 60 44.87 13.33 12.19
C ASN A 60 44.43 11.97 12.75
N ARG A 61 43.64 11.92 13.83
CA ARG A 61 42.79 10.73 14.02
C ARG A 61 41.90 10.65 12.80
N PRO A 62 41.85 9.52 12.07
CA PRO A 62 40.74 9.32 11.16
C PRO A 62 39.47 9.44 12.00
N ALA A 63 38.46 10.16 11.49
CA ALA A 63 37.12 10.04 12.05
C ALA A 63 36.77 8.55 12.05
N GLU A 64 36.21 8.05 13.15
CA GLU A 64 35.72 6.67 13.18
C GLU A 64 34.70 6.56 12.05
N ILE A 65 35.00 5.69 11.08
CA ILE A 65 34.08 5.42 9.99
C ILE A 65 32.91 4.68 10.64
N GLU A 66 31.73 5.28 10.65
CA GLU A 66 30.47 4.58 10.92
C GLU A 66 30.20 3.63 9.73
N GLU A 67 31.01 2.58 9.67
CA GLU A 67 31.09 1.63 8.57
C GLU A 67 29.77 0.82 8.46
N PHE A 68 29.06 0.72 9.59
CA PHE A 68 27.77 0.06 9.73
C PHE A 68 26.57 1.02 9.72
N GLY A 69 26.74 2.32 9.95
CA GLY A 69 25.60 3.23 10.21
C GLY A 69 24.68 2.73 11.32
N ARG A 70 23.37 2.98 11.21
CA ARG A 70 22.35 2.65 12.25
C ARG A 70 21.88 1.18 12.23
N VAL A 71 22.76 0.24 11.89
CA VAL A 71 22.47 -1.21 11.94
C VAL A 71 22.17 -1.67 13.36
N GLY A 72 21.07 -2.42 13.53
CA GLY A 72 20.60 -2.95 14.81
C GLY A 72 19.65 -2.03 15.57
N GLU A 73 19.57 -0.75 15.20
CA GLU A 73 18.57 0.19 15.72
C GLU A 73 17.18 -0.09 15.12
N GLN A 74 16.14 0.41 15.77
CA GLN A 74 14.78 0.37 15.21
C GLN A 74 14.61 1.48 14.16
N PHE A 75 13.67 1.33 13.24
CA PHE A 75 13.28 2.45 12.37
C PHE A 75 12.51 3.52 13.17
N TYR A 76 11.54 3.09 13.99
CA TYR A 76 10.71 3.97 14.84
C TYR A 76 10.68 3.43 16.27
N ALA A 77 11.59 3.91 17.11
CA ALA A 77 11.76 3.41 18.48
C ALA A 77 10.64 3.86 19.45
N ASP A 78 9.96 4.96 19.14
CA ASP A 78 8.86 5.50 19.96
C ASP A 78 7.50 4.84 19.65
N PHE A 79 7.37 4.16 18.51
CA PHE A 79 6.15 3.43 18.15
C PHE A 79 6.15 2.03 18.78
N VAL A 80 5.51 1.92 19.94
CA VAL A 80 5.52 0.73 20.80
C VAL A 80 4.13 0.11 21.06
N ASP A 81 3.05 0.77 20.64
CA ASP A 81 1.67 0.35 20.85
C ASP A 81 0.87 0.51 19.54
N PRO A 82 0.36 -0.59 18.95
CA PRO A 82 -0.34 -0.54 17.67
C PRO A 82 -1.71 0.14 17.77
N THR A 83 -2.29 0.25 18.96
CA THR A 83 -3.62 0.86 19.17
C THR A 83 -3.61 2.38 19.07
N LEU A 84 -2.42 2.99 19.02
CA LEU A 84 -2.23 4.40 18.71
C LEU A 84 -2.51 4.74 17.24
N ALA A 85 -2.50 3.75 16.33
CA ALA A 85 -2.75 3.98 14.91
C ALA A 85 -4.25 4.25 14.65
N THR A 86 -4.55 5.44 14.12
CA THR A 86 -5.89 5.90 13.72
C THR A 86 -6.03 6.03 12.20
N SER A 87 -4.94 5.96 11.43
CA SER A 87 -4.97 5.95 9.97
C SER A 87 -3.76 5.23 9.38
N LEU A 88 -3.94 4.70 8.17
CA LEU A 88 -2.93 4.03 7.36
C LEU A 88 -3.01 4.53 5.93
N ASP A 89 -1.89 5.03 5.41
CA ASP A 89 -1.68 5.33 4.00
C ASP A 89 -0.87 4.20 3.34
N VAL A 90 -1.31 3.70 2.18
CA VAL A 90 -0.49 2.92 1.25
C VAL A 90 -0.30 3.71 -0.04
N PHE A 91 0.95 3.97 -0.40
CA PHE A 91 1.32 4.45 -1.72
C PHE A 91 1.95 3.32 -2.52
N ALA A 92 1.50 3.12 -3.75
CA ALA A 92 2.10 2.20 -4.70
C ALA A 92 2.25 2.90 -6.05
N PHE A 93 2.95 2.27 -6.99
CA PHE A 93 2.97 2.67 -8.38
C PHE A 93 2.42 1.53 -9.26
N ASP A 94 1.46 1.87 -10.09
CA ASP A 94 0.80 0.96 -11.02
C ASP A 94 1.58 0.98 -12.35
N ALA A 95 2.30 -0.11 -12.64
CA ALA A 95 3.19 -0.20 -13.79
C ALA A 95 2.44 -0.32 -15.13
N ASP A 96 1.22 -0.88 -15.13
CA ASP A 96 0.41 -1.08 -16.34
C ASP A 96 -0.24 0.22 -16.82
N THR A 97 -0.70 1.06 -15.88
CA THR A 97 -1.32 2.38 -16.17
C THR A 97 -0.33 3.55 -16.08
N VAL A 98 0.87 3.31 -15.54
CA VAL A 98 1.94 4.28 -15.30
C VAL A 98 1.47 5.45 -14.41
N LYS A 99 0.86 5.11 -13.26
CA LYS A 99 0.28 6.07 -12.30
C LYS A 99 0.65 5.73 -10.84
N PRO A 100 0.84 6.73 -9.96
CA PRO A 100 0.80 6.50 -8.53
C PRO A 100 -0.62 6.12 -8.09
N LYS A 101 -0.73 5.21 -7.12
CA LYS A 101 -1.98 4.88 -6.41
C LYS A 101 -1.79 5.18 -4.93
N GLU A 102 -2.65 6.04 -4.38
CA GLU A 102 -2.73 6.37 -2.95
C GLU A 102 -4.03 5.77 -2.41
N PHE A 103 -3.91 4.93 -1.39
CA PHE A 103 -5.04 4.32 -0.68
C PHE A 103 -4.93 4.67 0.80
N ARG A 104 -6.05 5.03 1.42
CA ARG A 104 -6.11 5.41 2.84
C ARG A 104 -7.28 4.72 3.51
N VAL A 105 -7.04 4.25 4.74
CA VAL A 105 -8.11 3.96 5.71
C VAL A 105 -7.88 4.81 6.94
N GLU A 106 -8.94 5.44 7.45
CA GLU A 106 -8.87 6.31 8.64
C GLU A 106 -10.05 6.07 9.59
N ARG A 107 -9.82 6.35 10.88
CA ARG A 107 -10.84 6.27 11.93
C ARG A 107 -11.45 7.63 12.17
N LEU A 108 -12.75 7.75 11.88
CA LEU A 108 -13.52 8.95 12.18
C LEU A 108 -13.70 9.12 13.69
N ASN A 109 -13.94 10.37 14.13
CA ASN A 109 -14.20 10.75 15.53
C ASN A 109 -15.40 10.03 16.21
N ASN A 110 -16.22 9.29 15.45
CA ASN A 110 -17.29 8.45 15.96
C ASN A 110 -16.86 6.98 16.21
N GLY A 111 -15.56 6.67 16.03
CA GLY A 111 -14.95 5.36 16.20
C GLY A 111 -14.93 4.47 14.95
N ARG A 112 -15.62 4.86 13.87
CA ARG A 112 -15.77 4.04 12.64
C ARG A 112 -14.57 4.20 11.69
N TRP A 113 -14.10 3.07 11.16
CA TRP A 113 -13.14 3.00 10.05
C TRP A 113 -13.81 3.27 8.71
N VAL A 114 -13.21 4.10 7.86
CA VAL A 114 -13.69 4.42 6.51
C VAL A 114 -12.55 4.51 5.51
N ILE A 115 -12.87 4.30 4.24
CA ILE A 115 -11.98 4.55 3.09
C ILE A 115 -12.40 5.87 2.43
N PRO A 116 -11.68 7.00 2.62
CA PRO A 116 -12.12 8.31 2.14
C PRO A 116 -12.22 8.42 0.63
N SER A 117 -11.31 7.74 -0.10
CA SER A 117 -11.33 7.67 -1.58
C SER A 117 -12.57 6.98 -2.14
N HIS A 118 -13.23 6.14 -1.34
CA HIS A 118 -14.42 5.37 -1.70
C HIS A 118 -15.66 5.94 -1.00
N HIS A 119 -15.84 7.26 -1.10
CA HIS A 119 -17.01 7.99 -0.57
C HIS A 119 -17.21 7.86 0.97
N ASN A 120 -16.14 7.55 1.71
CA ASN A 120 -16.17 7.16 3.13
C ASN A 120 -16.96 5.86 3.40
N TYR A 121 -16.88 4.89 2.49
CA TYR A 121 -17.42 3.54 2.71
C TYR A 121 -16.83 2.93 4.00
N PRO A 122 -17.63 2.27 4.86
CA PRO A 122 -17.13 1.62 6.06
C PRO A 122 -16.10 0.53 5.72
N ALA A 123 -15.01 0.46 6.47
CA ALA A 123 -13.96 -0.53 6.25
C ALA A 123 -13.90 -1.52 7.42
N ASP A 124 -13.71 -2.79 7.12
CA ASP A 124 -13.50 -3.86 8.12
C ASP A 124 -12.01 -3.95 8.55
N ALA A 125 -11.34 -2.81 8.46
CA ALA A 125 -9.91 -2.64 8.55
C ALA A 125 -9.34 -2.68 9.97
N GLU A 126 -10.16 -2.76 11.03
CA GLU A 126 -9.65 -2.76 12.42
C GLU A 126 -8.64 -3.90 12.64
N ASP A 127 -8.99 -5.10 12.17
CA ASP A 127 -8.16 -6.29 12.32
C ASP A 127 -6.91 -6.24 11.42
N GLN A 128 -7.05 -5.72 10.19
CA GLN A 128 -5.98 -5.61 9.19
C GLN A 128 -4.97 -4.51 9.52
N LEU A 129 -5.45 -3.37 10.01
CA LEU A 129 -4.62 -2.31 10.56
C LEU A 129 -3.91 -2.78 11.82
N ALA A 130 -4.62 -3.39 12.78
CA ALA A 130 -4.01 -3.87 14.02
C ALA A 130 -2.87 -4.87 13.74
N ARG A 131 -3.05 -5.76 12.76
CA ARG A 131 -1.99 -6.67 12.27
C ARG A 131 -0.82 -5.91 11.65
N THR A 132 -1.08 -4.99 10.72
CA THR A 132 -0.04 -4.20 10.01
C THR A 132 0.74 -3.28 10.96
N ALA A 133 0.05 -2.62 11.88
CA ALA A 133 0.65 -1.82 12.95
C ALA A 133 1.52 -2.69 13.87
N SER A 134 1.02 -3.87 14.27
CA SER A 134 1.78 -4.80 15.12
C SER A 134 3.03 -5.37 14.43
N SER A 135 2.99 -5.62 13.12
CA SER A 135 4.12 -6.21 12.39
C SER A 135 5.23 -5.23 12.04
N VAL A 136 4.96 -3.91 12.07
CA VAL A 136 6.01 -2.88 11.90
C VAL A 136 6.56 -2.29 13.19
N ILE A 137 5.97 -2.60 14.36
CA ILE A 137 6.52 -2.23 15.67
C ILE A 137 7.82 -3.00 15.92
N GLY A 138 8.85 -2.28 16.40
CA GLY A 138 10.13 -2.88 16.74
C GLY A 138 10.98 -3.35 15.56
N VAL A 139 10.59 -3.08 14.31
CA VAL A 139 11.35 -3.45 13.11
C VAL A 139 12.72 -2.79 13.15
N LYS A 140 13.75 -3.62 13.02
CA LYS A 140 15.15 -3.20 13.08
C LYS A 140 15.76 -3.05 11.70
N ARG A 141 16.62 -2.06 11.59
CA ARG A 141 17.59 -1.90 10.52
C ARG A 141 18.53 -3.12 10.57
N GLY A 142 18.35 -4.09 9.69
CA GLY A 142 19.25 -5.22 9.52
C GLY A 142 20.53 -4.78 8.79
N ALA A 143 21.08 -5.63 7.92
CA ALA A 143 22.30 -5.27 7.19
C ALA A 143 22.06 -4.06 6.26
N MET A 144 22.92 -3.03 6.35
CA MET A 144 22.96 -1.94 5.36
C MET A 144 23.42 -2.50 4.01
N VAL A 145 22.68 -2.17 2.95
CA VAL A 145 22.90 -2.66 1.58
C VAL A 145 23.58 -1.58 0.73
N THR A 146 23.14 -0.34 0.86
CA THR A 146 23.73 0.84 0.20
C THR A 146 23.41 2.12 0.98
N ARG A 147 24.12 3.20 0.64
CA ARG A 147 23.89 4.58 1.12
C ARG A 147 23.87 5.58 -0.05
N TRP A 148 23.63 5.09 -1.26
CA TRP A 148 23.69 5.89 -2.49
C TRP A 148 22.30 5.95 -3.13
N GLN A 149 21.76 7.15 -3.31
CA GLN A 149 20.47 7.38 -3.97
C GLN A 149 20.38 6.70 -5.36
N ALA A 150 21.50 6.67 -6.10
CA ALA A 150 21.58 6.04 -7.42
C ALA A 150 21.34 4.52 -7.42
N ASP A 151 21.45 3.83 -6.28
CA ASP A 151 21.11 2.42 -6.14
C ASP A 151 19.63 2.19 -5.79
N HIS A 152 18.86 3.21 -5.40
CA HIS A 152 17.49 3.03 -4.86
C HIS A 152 16.57 2.28 -5.83
N ALA A 153 16.65 2.59 -7.13
CA ALA A 153 15.83 1.93 -8.16
C ALA A 153 16.14 0.42 -8.28
N ARG A 154 17.40 0.01 -8.11
CA ARG A 154 17.83 -1.39 -8.17
C ARG A 154 17.28 -2.25 -7.01
N PHE A 155 16.94 -1.62 -5.90
CA PHE A 155 16.38 -2.29 -4.72
C PHE A 155 14.87 -2.08 -4.56
N GLY A 156 14.23 -1.37 -5.49
CA GLY A 156 12.81 -1.05 -5.42
C GLY A 156 12.45 -0.03 -4.35
N VAL A 157 13.37 0.85 -3.92
CA VAL A 157 13.14 1.80 -2.79
C VAL A 157 13.12 3.26 -3.23
N VAL A 158 12.79 3.53 -4.50
CA VAL A 158 12.42 4.87 -4.97
C VAL A 158 11.05 5.24 -4.39
N ASN A 159 10.89 6.47 -3.91
CA ASN A 159 9.69 6.90 -3.20
C ASN A 159 8.49 7.02 -4.17
N PRO A 160 7.34 6.35 -3.93
CA PRO A 160 6.16 6.50 -4.78
C PRO A 160 5.50 7.88 -4.66
N LYS A 161 5.68 8.58 -3.53
CA LYS A 161 5.12 9.92 -3.29
C LYS A 161 6.14 11.01 -3.64
N GLN A 162 6.41 11.18 -4.94
CA GLN A 162 7.24 12.28 -5.47
C GLN A 162 6.64 12.89 -6.74
N ASP A 163 6.81 14.21 -6.92
CA ASP A 163 6.11 15.00 -7.94
C ASP A 163 6.55 14.69 -9.38
N SER A 164 7.70 14.04 -9.56
CA SER A 164 8.21 13.60 -10.86
C SER A 164 9.03 12.32 -10.72
N LEU A 165 8.63 11.26 -11.43
CA LEU A 165 9.42 10.05 -11.64
C LEU A 165 10.05 10.10 -13.04
N ASN A 166 11.33 9.74 -13.18
CA ASN A 166 11.90 9.49 -14.50
C ASN A 166 11.41 8.13 -15.02
N ILE A 167 11.21 8.00 -16.34
CA ILE A 167 10.75 6.75 -16.97
C ILE A 167 11.69 5.57 -16.64
N SER A 168 12.99 5.84 -16.46
CA SER A 168 14.00 4.86 -16.04
C SER A 168 13.95 4.42 -14.56
N GLU A 169 13.11 5.06 -13.74
CA GLU A 169 12.96 4.77 -12.30
C GLU A 169 11.65 4.04 -11.99
N VAL A 170 10.73 3.97 -12.95
CA VAL A 170 9.38 3.36 -12.82
C VAL A 170 9.43 1.89 -12.35
N GLU A 171 10.35 1.09 -12.89
CA GLU A 171 10.55 -0.31 -12.48
C GLU A 171 11.11 -0.46 -11.05
N GLY A 172 11.69 0.61 -10.50
CA GLY A 172 12.35 0.66 -9.18
C GLY A 172 11.57 1.39 -8.09
N VAL A 173 10.29 1.74 -8.33
CA VAL A 173 9.42 2.40 -7.36
C VAL A 173 8.94 1.40 -6.31
N GLY A 174 9.10 1.76 -5.04
CA GLY A 174 8.66 0.96 -3.90
C GLY A 174 7.21 1.22 -3.52
N GLN A 175 6.68 0.37 -2.65
CA GLN A 175 5.49 0.70 -1.88
C GLN A 175 5.90 1.55 -0.68
N ARG A 176 5.06 2.49 -0.25
CA ARG A 176 5.27 3.25 0.99
C ARG A 176 4.08 3.07 1.92
N LEU A 177 4.36 2.59 3.12
CA LEU A 177 3.39 2.44 4.21
C LEU A 177 3.60 3.61 5.19
N VAL A 178 2.54 4.35 5.51
CA VAL A 178 2.56 5.34 6.58
C VAL A 178 1.47 5.01 7.61
N LEU A 179 1.83 4.98 8.88
CA LEU A 179 0.90 4.85 10.00
C LEU A 179 0.81 6.18 10.72
N ARG A 180 -0.43 6.63 11.01
CA ARG A 180 -0.71 7.88 11.72
C ARG A 180 -1.50 7.60 12.98
N GLY A 181 -1.26 8.41 14.01
CA GLY A 181 -2.08 8.48 15.21
C GLY A 181 -2.96 9.72 15.24
N GLU A 182 -3.43 10.08 16.44
CA GLU A 182 -4.19 11.30 16.67
C GLU A 182 -3.44 12.56 16.17
N ASP A 183 -4.19 13.57 15.74
CA ASP A 183 -3.68 14.81 15.13
C ASP A 183 -2.75 14.61 13.90
N GLU A 184 -3.02 13.60 13.06
CA GLU A 184 -2.24 13.21 11.84
C GLU A 184 -0.75 12.86 12.10
N SER A 185 -0.38 12.68 13.37
CA SER A 185 1.00 12.42 13.82
C SER A 185 1.57 11.14 13.20
N VAL A 186 2.74 11.23 12.56
CA VAL A 186 3.38 10.05 11.95
C VAL A 186 3.96 9.16 13.05
N LEU A 187 3.46 7.93 13.14
CA LEU A 187 3.96 6.91 14.05
C LEU A 187 5.05 6.06 13.40
N ALA A 188 4.88 5.75 12.12
CA ALA A 188 5.88 5.09 11.30
C ALA A 188 5.68 5.38 9.80
N ASP A 189 6.77 5.41 9.03
CA ASP A 189 6.76 5.65 7.59
C ASP A 189 7.89 4.82 6.92
N TYR A 190 7.54 3.88 6.06
CA TYR A 190 8.48 2.93 5.46
C TYR A 190 8.36 2.93 3.95
N ILE A 191 9.48 3.10 3.24
CA ILE A 191 9.57 2.74 1.81
C ILE A 191 10.09 1.30 1.75
N ILE A 192 9.29 0.42 1.16
CA ILE A 192 9.47 -1.03 1.11
C ILE A 192 9.60 -1.42 -0.36
N GLY A 193 10.75 -2.02 -0.69
CA GLY A 193 11.10 -2.42 -2.03
C GLY A 193 11.03 -3.92 -2.25
N HIS A 194 11.90 -4.45 -3.10
CA HIS A 194 11.86 -5.85 -3.49
C HIS A 194 12.15 -6.79 -2.31
N LYS A 195 11.57 -8.00 -2.35
CA LYS A 195 11.91 -9.10 -1.43
C LYS A 195 13.33 -9.58 -1.70
N VAL A 196 14.07 -9.94 -0.66
CA VAL A 196 15.46 -10.44 -0.78
C VAL A 196 15.46 -11.85 -1.41
N GLU A 197 16.34 -12.08 -2.38
CA GLU A 197 16.42 -13.39 -3.06
C GLU A 197 16.80 -14.52 -2.09
N GLY A 198 16.01 -15.59 -2.08
CA GLY A 198 16.29 -16.83 -1.33
C GLY A 198 15.89 -16.80 0.15
N GLU A 199 15.56 -15.63 0.71
CA GLU A 199 15.11 -15.47 2.10
C GLU A 199 13.59 -15.31 2.19
N ASN A 200 13.00 -15.84 3.25
CA ASN A 200 11.61 -15.56 3.58
C ASN A 200 11.52 -14.25 4.37
N ASP A 201 10.53 -13.45 3.99
CA ASP A 201 9.99 -12.29 4.70
C ASP A 201 10.99 -11.14 4.99
N GLN A 202 12.14 -11.18 4.31
CA GLN A 202 13.12 -10.09 4.24
C GLN A 202 12.87 -9.20 3.02
N TYR A 203 12.85 -7.89 3.23
CA TYR A 203 12.66 -6.88 2.20
C TYR A 203 13.75 -5.81 2.28
N TYR A 204 14.02 -5.11 1.17
CA TYR A 204 14.78 -3.87 1.19
C TYR A 204 13.90 -2.74 1.72
N VAL A 205 14.36 -2.05 2.77
CA VAL A 205 13.58 -1.04 3.49
C VAL A 205 14.42 0.23 3.68
N ARG A 206 13.79 1.38 3.46
CA ARG A 206 14.40 2.72 3.58
C ARG A 206 13.44 3.67 4.32
N HIS A 207 14.00 4.49 5.21
CA HIS A 207 13.27 5.60 5.82
C HIS A 207 13.14 6.75 4.80
N PRO A 208 11.98 7.40 4.62
CA PRO A 208 11.78 8.34 3.50
C PRO A 208 12.79 9.48 3.42
N GLU A 209 13.24 9.98 4.57
CA GLU A 209 14.19 11.09 4.72
C GLU A 209 15.68 10.66 4.70
N GLU A 210 15.96 9.39 4.43
CA GLU A 210 17.31 8.80 4.48
C GLU A 210 17.70 8.15 3.15
N ASP A 211 18.99 8.13 2.83
CA ASP A 211 19.52 7.45 1.64
C ASP A 211 19.94 6.00 1.93
N GLU A 212 20.13 5.64 3.19
CA GLU A 212 20.57 4.30 3.59
C GLU A 212 19.45 3.26 3.47
N VAL A 213 19.74 2.20 2.71
CA VAL A 213 18.85 1.05 2.51
C VAL A 213 19.32 -0.10 3.38
N TYR A 214 18.41 -0.71 4.12
CA TYR A 214 18.68 -1.84 5.00
C TYR A 214 17.84 -3.05 4.57
N VAL A 215 18.32 -4.27 4.82
CA VAL A 215 17.45 -5.45 4.86
C VAL A 215 16.68 -5.42 6.17
N ALA A 216 15.37 -5.67 6.15
CA ALA A 216 14.57 -5.87 7.36
C ALA A 216 13.56 -7.01 7.17
N ASN A 217 13.23 -7.71 8.26
CA ASN A 217 12.10 -8.63 8.29
C ASN A 217 10.79 -7.82 8.37
N LEU A 218 9.84 -8.11 7.49
CA LEU A 218 8.50 -7.51 7.48
C LEU A 218 7.45 -8.57 7.10
N ASP A 219 6.42 -8.69 7.93
CA ASP A 219 5.18 -9.41 7.62
C ASP A 219 4.07 -8.37 7.35
N VAL A 220 4.07 -7.83 6.14
CA VAL A 220 3.13 -6.78 5.70
C VAL A 220 2.50 -7.14 4.36
N GLN A 221 1.18 -6.97 4.26
CA GLN A 221 0.41 -7.19 3.04
C GLN A 221 -0.08 -5.84 2.54
N LEU A 222 0.78 -5.16 1.76
CA LEU A 222 0.51 -3.82 1.25
C LEU A 222 -0.32 -3.89 -0.03
N THR A 223 -1.58 -3.45 0.06
CA THR A 223 -2.53 -3.42 -1.05
C THR A 223 -3.27 -2.09 -1.11
N THR A 224 -3.50 -1.60 -2.33
CA THR A 224 -4.28 -0.40 -2.64
C THR A 224 -5.63 -0.72 -3.28
N LYS A 225 -6.03 -2.00 -3.33
CA LYS A 225 -7.33 -2.42 -3.86
C LYS A 225 -8.43 -2.15 -2.84
N PHE A 226 -9.60 -1.74 -3.29
CA PHE A 226 -10.75 -1.51 -2.42
C PHE A 226 -11.22 -2.79 -1.70
N THR A 227 -11.33 -3.88 -2.45
CA THR A 227 -11.84 -5.20 -2.00
C THR A 227 -11.08 -5.78 -0.82
N ASP A 228 -9.81 -5.45 -0.69
CA ASP A 228 -8.92 -6.09 0.27
C ASP A 228 -9.06 -5.50 1.69
N TRP A 229 -9.95 -4.51 1.90
CA TRP A 229 -10.17 -3.76 3.16
C TRP A 229 -11.63 -3.75 3.65
N ILE A 230 -12.50 -4.56 3.05
CA ILE A 230 -13.93 -4.68 3.36
C ILE A 230 -14.32 -6.17 3.41
N ASP A 231 -15.45 -6.51 4.04
CA ASP A 231 -16.15 -7.73 3.65
C ASP A 231 -16.71 -7.57 2.22
N THR A 232 -16.40 -8.52 1.35
CA THR A 232 -16.84 -8.51 -0.05
C THR A 232 -18.11 -9.31 -0.28
N ASP A 233 -18.58 -10.16 0.66
CA ASP A 233 -19.88 -10.83 0.51
C ASP A 233 -21.01 -9.81 0.65
N LEU A 234 -21.75 -9.57 -0.44
CA LEU A 234 -22.83 -8.58 -0.47
C LEU A 234 -24.07 -9.02 0.33
N LEU A 235 -24.25 -10.32 0.60
CA LEU A 235 -25.52 -10.88 1.06
C LEU A 235 -25.43 -11.75 2.33
N ASP A 236 -24.27 -12.35 2.67
CA ASP A 236 -24.10 -13.38 3.71
C ASP A 236 -25.14 -14.51 3.58
N ILE A 237 -25.24 -15.08 2.37
CA ILE A 237 -26.32 -16.00 1.99
C ILE A 237 -25.80 -17.36 1.52
N SER A 238 -26.15 -18.42 2.26
CA SER A 238 -25.94 -19.78 1.76
C SER A 238 -27.04 -20.14 0.74
N SER A 239 -26.67 -20.53 -0.48
CA SER A 239 -27.61 -20.99 -1.52
C SER A 239 -28.57 -22.11 -1.04
N GLY A 240 -28.10 -22.95 -0.12
CA GLY A 240 -28.90 -23.98 0.56
C GLY A 240 -30.04 -23.44 1.46
N LYS A 241 -29.96 -22.19 1.95
CA LYS A 241 -30.96 -21.54 2.83
C LYS A 241 -32.11 -20.85 2.07
N VAL A 242 -31.94 -20.55 0.78
CA VAL A 242 -32.96 -19.84 -0.02
C VAL A 242 -34.21 -20.71 -0.16
N LEU A 243 -35.37 -20.23 0.27
CA LEU A 243 -36.67 -20.91 0.16
C LEU A 243 -37.52 -20.39 -1.01
N ARG A 244 -37.32 -19.14 -1.42
CA ARG A 244 -37.99 -18.51 -2.57
C ARG A 244 -36.98 -17.84 -3.47
N LEU A 245 -37.17 -18.01 -4.77
CA LEU A 245 -36.45 -17.33 -5.84
C LEU A 245 -37.48 -16.83 -6.84
N ALA A 246 -37.72 -15.51 -6.89
CA ALA A 246 -38.57 -14.89 -7.90
C ALA A 246 -37.69 -14.10 -8.88
N VAL A 247 -37.77 -14.42 -10.17
CA VAL A 247 -37.08 -13.71 -11.25
C VAL A 247 -38.13 -12.95 -12.05
N ASN A 248 -37.94 -11.65 -12.22
CA ASN A 248 -38.79 -10.80 -13.03
C ASN A 248 -38.04 -10.49 -14.33
N ASP A 249 -38.27 -11.32 -15.36
CA ASP A 249 -37.66 -11.12 -16.67
C ASP A 249 -38.47 -10.08 -17.46
N TYR A 250 -37.84 -8.93 -17.72
CA TYR A 250 -38.36 -7.90 -18.60
C TYR A 250 -37.25 -7.22 -19.36
N SER A 251 -37.45 -7.02 -20.66
CA SER A 251 -36.59 -6.16 -21.47
C SER A 251 -37.18 -4.76 -21.57
N PHE A 252 -36.37 -3.74 -21.32
CA PHE A 252 -36.76 -2.33 -21.39
C PHE A 252 -36.13 -1.63 -22.62
N ASP A 253 -36.96 -1.03 -23.47
CA ASP A 253 -36.52 -0.20 -24.58
C ASP A 253 -36.23 1.24 -24.08
N GLU A 254 -34.95 1.52 -23.83
CA GLU A 254 -34.46 2.85 -23.41
C GLU A 254 -34.84 4.00 -24.36
N VAL A 255 -35.06 3.72 -25.65
CA VAL A 255 -35.30 4.74 -26.68
C VAL A 255 -36.79 5.07 -26.80
N ASN A 256 -37.66 4.07 -26.71
CA ASN A 256 -39.11 4.22 -26.83
C ASN A 256 -39.83 4.28 -25.48
N GLY A 257 -39.11 4.12 -24.36
CA GLY A 257 -39.68 4.15 -23.01
C GLY A 257 -40.68 3.01 -22.76
N LYS A 258 -40.49 1.87 -23.42
CA LYS A 258 -41.48 0.78 -23.43
C LYS A 258 -40.92 -0.48 -22.77
N LEU A 259 -41.69 -1.03 -21.83
CA LEU A 259 -41.49 -2.36 -21.27
C LEU A 259 -41.99 -3.43 -22.25
N THR A 260 -41.24 -4.53 -22.40
CA THR A 260 -41.78 -5.80 -22.90
C THR A 260 -42.75 -6.39 -21.86
N GLU A 261 -43.62 -7.31 -22.27
CA GLU A 261 -44.48 -8.03 -21.32
C GLU A 261 -43.62 -8.79 -20.31
N SER A 262 -43.86 -8.57 -19.02
CA SER A 262 -43.06 -9.08 -17.90
C SER A 262 -43.66 -10.39 -17.41
N GLU A 263 -42.82 -11.40 -17.23
CA GLU A 263 -43.21 -12.66 -16.59
C GLU A 263 -42.40 -12.86 -15.30
N ILE A 264 -43.11 -12.95 -14.17
CA ILE A 264 -42.51 -13.22 -12.87
C ILE A 264 -42.53 -14.73 -12.64
N THR A 265 -41.36 -15.35 -12.75
CA THR A 265 -41.15 -16.78 -12.44
C THR A 265 -40.84 -16.92 -10.96
N GLU A 266 -41.79 -17.37 -10.14
CA GLU A 266 -41.57 -17.69 -8.71
C GLU A 266 -41.30 -19.19 -8.50
N LEU A 267 -40.10 -19.50 -8.02
CA LEU A 267 -39.68 -20.82 -7.57
C LEU A 267 -39.73 -20.89 -6.03
N VAL A 268 -40.35 -21.95 -5.49
CA VAL A 268 -40.52 -22.13 -4.03
C VAL A 268 -40.12 -23.55 -3.60
N ARG A 269 -39.42 -23.68 -2.46
CA ARG A 269 -39.26 -24.94 -1.71
C ARG A 269 -39.62 -24.75 -0.23
N GLU A 270 -40.17 -25.79 0.40
CA GLU A 270 -40.62 -25.75 1.80
C GLU A 270 -39.49 -25.80 2.84
N LYS A 271 -38.29 -26.25 2.44
CA LYS A 271 -37.18 -26.59 3.36
C LYS A 271 -35.84 -26.20 2.77
N ALA A 272 -34.97 -25.63 3.60
CA ALA A 272 -33.58 -25.45 3.26
C ALA A 272 -32.91 -26.81 2.97
N TRP A 273 -31.91 -26.81 2.09
CA TRP A 273 -31.15 -27.98 1.65
C TRP A 273 -31.95 -29.09 0.95
N SER A 274 -33.23 -28.88 0.60
CA SER A 274 -33.97 -29.79 -0.28
C SER A 274 -33.92 -29.33 -1.74
N ASP A 275 -33.91 -30.29 -2.66
CA ASP A 275 -34.08 -30.05 -4.09
C ASP A 275 -35.59 -30.11 -4.51
N ASP A 276 -36.51 -29.90 -3.56
CA ASP A 276 -37.97 -30.01 -3.72
C ASP A 276 -38.60 -28.71 -4.24
N TRP A 277 -37.98 -28.10 -5.24
CA TRP A 277 -38.46 -26.87 -5.90
C TRP A 277 -39.77 -27.10 -6.67
N ARG A 278 -40.63 -26.07 -6.68
CA ARG A 278 -41.91 -26.01 -7.37
C ARG A 278 -42.05 -24.67 -8.10
N LEU A 279 -42.81 -24.70 -9.19
CA LEU A 279 -43.23 -23.55 -10.01
C LEU A 279 -44.71 -23.77 -10.34
N ASP A 280 -45.57 -22.82 -10.01
CA ASP A 280 -47.03 -23.00 -10.15
C ASP A 280 -47.53 -22.92 -11.60
N SER A 281 -46.71 -22.41 -12.53
CA SER A 281 -47.03 -22.30 -13.98
C SER A 281 -46.56 -23.50 -14.84
N LEU A 282 -45.91 -24.50 -14.25
CA LEU A 282 -45.30 -25.63 -14.97
C LEU A 282 -46.35 -26.57 -15.60
N ALA A 283 -46.19 -26.95 -16.87
CA ALA A 283 -47.12 -27.88 -17.54
C ALA A 283 -46.88 -29.36 -17.16
N GLU A 284 -47.90 -30.22 -17.32
CA GLU A 284 -47.84 -31.66 -16.97
C GLU A 284 -46.74 -32.46 -17.71
N SER A 285 -46.17 -31.91 -18.79
CA SER A 285 -45.11 -32.52 -19.60
C SER A 285 -43.72 -31.94 -19.36
N GLU A 286 -43.56 -31.01 -18.42
CA GLU A 286 -42.33 -30.26 -18.17
C GLU A 286 -41.74 -30.60 -16.80
N GLU A 287 -40.42 -30.43 -16.65
CA GLU A 287 -39.72 -30.61 -15.39
C GLU A 287 -38.75 -29.45 -15.13
N LEU A 288 -38.57 -29.09 -13.86
CA LEU A 288 -37.64 -28.03 -13.47
C LEU A 288 -36.19 -28.50 -13.63
N ASN A 289 -35.39 -27.73 -14.38
CA ASN A 289 -33.95 -27.96 -14.46
C ASN A 289 -33.29 -27.58 -13.12
N LYS A 290 -33.09 -28.58 -12.27
CA LYS A 290 -32.55 -28.42 -10.91
C LYS A 290 -31.10 -27.95 -10.89
N ASP A 291 -30.34 -28.25 -11.94
CA ASP A 291 -28.95 -27.82 -12.06
C ASP A 291 -28.91 -26.30 -12.33
N SER A 292 -29.70 -25.79 -13.28
CA SER A 292 -29.82 -24.34 -13.51
C SER A 292 -30.38 -23.57 -12.32
N ILE A 293 -31.25 -24.17 -11.50
CA ILE A 293 -31.69 -23.56 -10.23
C ILE A 293 -30.52 -23.49 -9.24
N ARG A 294 -29.73 -24.57 -9.10
CA ARG A 294 -28.52 -24.58 -8.26
C ARG A 294 -27.51 -23.55 -8.73
N ASP A 295 -27.15 -23.54 -10.02
CA ASP A 295 -26.22 -22.58 -10.62
C ASP A 295 -26.65 -21.13 -10.35
N THR A 296 -27.96 -20.83 -10.45
CA THR A 296 -28.53 -19.50 -10.16
C THR A 296 -28.39 -19.13 -8.69
N LEU A 297 -28.68 -20.06 -7.77
CA LEU A 297 -28.61 -19.83 -6.32
C LEU A 297 -27.17 -19.71 -5.82
N ASP A 298 -26.26 -20.50 -6.39
CA ASP A 298 -24.83 -20.43 -6.10
C ASP A 298 -24.23 -19.13 -6.67
N ALA A 299 -24.66 -18.66 -7.85
CA ALA A 299 -24.27 -17.37 -8.40
C ALA A 299 -24.79 -16.16 -7.60
N ILE A 300 -26.00 -16.24 -7.03
CA ILE A 300 -26.50 -15.25 -6.06
C ILE A 300 -25.64 -15.25 -4.79
N ALA A 301 -25.30 -16.44 -4.28
CA ALA A 301 -24.46 -16.62 -3.10
C ALA A 301 -22.97 -16.23 -3.33
N SER A 302 -22.56 -15.96 -4.56
CA SER A 302 -21.22 -15.49 -4.92
C SER A 302 -21.22 -14.06 -5.50
N LEU A 303 -22.16 -13.21 -5.08
CA LEU A 303 -22.18 -11.80 -5.47
C LEU A 303 -21.22 -10.98 -4.59
N GLU A 304 -20.05 -10.65 -5.16
CA GLU A 304 -19.00 -9.91 -4.47
C GLU A 304 -19.06 -8.39 -4.74
N ILE A 305 -18.70 -7.57 -3.75
CA ILE A 305 -18.59 -6.11 -3.87
C ILE A 305 -17.30 -5.73 -4.62
N ALA A 306 -17.42 -5.54 -5.94
CA ALA A 306 -16.32 -5.05 -6.79
C ALA A 306 -16.15 -3.51 -6.80
N GLY A 307 -17.07 -2.75 -6.18
CA GLY A 307 -17.04 -1.29 -6.17
C GLY A 307 -18.31 -0.67 -5.58
N VAL A 308 -18.21 0.59 -5.11
CA VAL A 308 -19.25 1.25 -4.30
C VAL A 308 -19.51 2.68 -4.76
N ARG A 309 -20.79 3.06 -4.80
CA ARG A 309 -21.25 4.39 -5.21
C ARG A 309 -22.33 4.89 -4.24
N PRO A 310 -22.37 6.19 -3.90
CA PRO A 310 -23.44 6.73 -3.06
C PRO A 310 -24.80 6.51 -3.69
N LYS A 311 -25.79 6.06 -2.91
CA LYS A 311 -27.17 6.01 -3.39
C LYS A 311 -27.65 7.44 -3.70
N GLN A 312 -28.21 7.63 -4.89
CA GLN A 312 -28.62 8.95 -5.37
C GLN A 312 -29.65 9.61 -4.46
N LYS A 313 -29.53 10.93 -4.27
CA LYS A 313 -30.46 11.73 -3.47
C LYS A 313 -31.84 11.70 -4.14
N GLY A 314 -32.88 11.47 -3.34
CA GLY A 314 -34.24 11.29 -3.85
C GLY A 314 -34.69 9.83 -3.95
N LEU A 315 -33.89 8.87 -3.46
CA LEU A 315 -34.32 7.49 -3.26
C LEU A 315 -34.37 7.12 -1.77
N THR A 316 -35.55 6.70 -1.32
CA THR A 316 -35.79 6.05 -0.02
C THR A 316 -34.95 4.76 0.15
N PRO A 317 -34.86 4.16 1.35
CA PRO A 317 -34.20 2.85 1.53
C PRO A 317 -34.74 1.78 0.57
N ASP A 318 -36.07 1.73 0.39
CA ASP A 318 -36.78 0.76 -0.47
C ASP A 318 -36.75 1.12 -1.97
N LEU A 319 -35.78 1.95 -2.40
CA LEU A 319 -35.57 2.42 -3.79
C LEU A 319 -36.78 3.15 -4.44
N ARG A 320 -37.79 3.54 -3.66
CA ARG A 320 -38.91 4.41 -4.08
C ARG A 320 -38.51 5.88 -4.07
N LEU A 321 -39.18 6.70 -4.88
CA LEU A 321 -38.94 8.15 -4.93
C LEU A 321 -39.24 8.85 -3.59
N ASP A 322 -38.26 9.56 -3.07
CA ASP A 322 -38.40 10.50 -1.96
C ASP A 322 -38.74 11.90 -2.52
N LYS A 323 -40.04 12.24 -2.49
CA LYS A 323 -40.56 13.53 -2.94
C LYS A 323 -40.18 14.71 -2.04
N ASP A 324 -39.92 14.47 -0.75
CA ASP A 324 -39.52 15.53 0.18
C ASP A 324 -38.04 15.94 -0.03
N ALA A 325 -37.19 14.97 -0.41
CA ALA A 325 -35.81 15.22 -0.81
C ALA A 325 -35.64 15.91 -2.18
N LEU A 326 -36.67 15.90 -3.04
CA LEU A 326 -36.65 16.40 -4.42
C LEU A 326 -37.51 17.65 -4.56
N SER A 327 -36.97 18.78 -4.13
CA SER A 327 -37.70 20.06 -3.98
C SER A 327 -38.10 20.75 -5.30
N SER A 328 -37.68 20.24 -6.46
CA SER A 328 -38.03 20.79 -7.77
C SER A 328 -38.08 19.72 -8.87
N GLN A 329 -38.80 20.01 -9.96
CA GLN A 329 -38.84 19.16 -11.15
C GLN A 329 -37.43 18.90 -11.74
N GLY A 330 -36.55 19.90 -11.70
CA GLY A 330 -35.15 19.75 -12.15
C GLY A 330 -34.31 18.81 -11.29
N ASP A 331 -34.71 18.52 -10.05
CA ASP A 331 -34.07 17.51 -9.21
C ASP A 331 -34.51 16.10 -9.61
N VAL A 332 -35.79 15.93 -9.98
CA VAL A 332 -36.32 14.68 -10.55
C VAL A 332 -35.68 14.39 -11.92
N GLU A 333 -35.51 15.42 -12.77
CA GLU A 333 -34.87 15.29 -14.09
C GLU A 333 -33.38 14.91 -13.98
N ARG A 334 -32.65 15.42 -12.97
CA ARG A 334 -31.27 14.97 -12.68
C ARG A 334 -31.24 13.53 -12.18
N LEU A 335 -32.05 13.19 -11.16
CA LEU A 335 -32.12 11.82 -10.65
C LEU A 335 -32.46 10.81 -11.77
N GLN A 336 -33.42 11.12 -12.64
CA GLN A 336 -33.76 10.28 -13.79
C GLN A 336 -32.57 10.12 -14.75
N THR A 337 -31.77 11.16 -14.96
CA THR A 337 -30.56 11.13 -15.80
C THR A 337 -29.46 10.25 -15.19
N ASP A 338 -29.20 10.39 -13.90
CA ASP A 338 -28.17 9.62 -13.18
C ASP A 338 -28.54 8.12 -13.06
N LEU A 339 -29.84 7.84 -12.89
CA LEU A 339 -30.39 6.49 -12.95
C LEU A 339 -30.29 5.90 -14.36
N LEU A 340 -30.67 6.65 -15.41
CA LEU A 340 -30.53 6.20 -16.81
C LEU A 340 -29.07 5.96 -17.23
N ALA A 341 -28.12 6.74 -16.70
CA ALA A 341 -26.69 6.50 -16.87
C ALA A 341 -26.25 5.16 -16.23
N SER A 342 -26.90 4.79 -15.13
CA SER A 342 -26.68 3.52 -14.40
C SER A 342 -27.54 2.35 -14.91
N GLY A 343 -28.43 2.57 -15.88
CA GLY A 343 -29.35 1.55 -16.41
C GLY A 343 -30.59 1.28 -15.56
N PHE A 344 -31.06 2.29 -14.83
CA PHE A 344 -32.35 2.26 -14.12
C PHE A 344 -33.30 3.33 -14.63
N LEU A 345 -34.60 3.14 -14.44
CA LEU A 345 -35.66 4.06 -14.87
C LEU A 345 -36.71 4.21 -13.76
N LEU A 346 -37.14 5.43 -13.45
CA LEU A 346 -38.38 5.63 -12.69
C LEU A 346 -39.57 5.62 -13.65
N GLN A 347 -40.54 4.73 -13.38
CA GLN A 347 -41.83 4.67 -14.09
C GLN A 347 -42.99 4.76 -13.09
N ALA A 348 -44.10 5.39 -13.50
CA ALA A 348 -45.32 5.44 -12.68
C ALA A 348 -45.82 4.01 -12.36
N GLY A 349 -46.05 3.74 -11.08
CA GLY A 349 -46.59 2.46 -10.61
C GLY A 349 -48.11 2.38 -10.76
N GLU A 350 -48.69 1.26 -10.30
CA GLU A 350 -50.15 1.04 -10.33
C GLU A 350 -50.90 1.90 -9.29
N GLU A 351 -50.26 2.23 -8.17
CA GLU A 351 -50.81 3.12 -7.16
C GLU A 351 -50.68 4.58 -7.61
N GLU A 352 -51.75 5.37 -7.43
CA GLU A 352 -51.74 6.79 -7.77
C GLU A 352 -50.61 7.51 -7.02
N ASP A 353 -49.83 8.30 -7.76
CA ASP A 353 -48.68 9.06 -7.27
C ASP A 353 -47.46 8.22 -6.81
N SER A 354 -47.44 6.90 -7.10
CA SER A 354 -46.27 6.01 -6.92
C SER A 354 -45.32 6.01 -8.11
N LEU A 355 -44.02 5.79 -7.84
CA LEU A 355 -42.97 5.59 -8.83
C LEU A 355 -42.14 4.37 -8.46
N ASN A 356 -42.04 3.41 -9.38
CA ASN A 356 -41.25 2.20 -9.26
C ASN A 356 -39.92 2.37 -9.99
N LEU A 357 -38.85 1.85 -9.40
CA LEU A 357 -37.53 1.77 -10.04
C LEU A 357 -37.43 0.48 -10.84
N LEU A 358 -37.35 0.60 -12.17
CA LEU A 358 -37.05 -0.51 -13.07
C LEU A 358 -35.54 -0.57 -13.37
N ALA A 359 -35.05 -1.77 -13.64
CA ALA A 359 -33.65 -2.11 -13.83
C ALA A 359 -33.44 -2.84 -15.16
N ARG A 360 -32.48 -2.41 -15.97
CA ARG A 360 -32.40 -2.81 -17.38
C ARG A 360 -32.11 -4.30 -17.60
N GLU A 361 -31.30 -4.89 -16.73
CA GLU A 361 -30.90 -6.31 -16.81
C GLU A 361 -31.74 -7.18 -15.84
N GLY A 362 -32.92 -6.69 -15.44
CA GLY A 362 -33.93 -7.43 -14.66
C GLY A 362 -33.88 -7.23 -13.15
N GLU A 363 -34.82 -7.90 -12.46
CA GLU A 363 -34.91 -7.92 -10.98
C GLU A 363 -34.98 -9.34 -10.45
N LEU A 364 -34.40 -9.55 -9.26
CA LEU A 364 -34.37 -10.85 -8.59
C LEU A 364 -34.66 -10.71 -7.11
N TYR A 365 -35.51 -11.61 -6.60
CA TYR A 365 -36.00 -11.64 -5.24
C TYR A 365 -35.63 -12.98 -4.60
N ALA A 366 -34.78 -12.96 -3.57
CA ALA A 366 -34.34 -14.17 -2.85
C ALA A 366 -34.82 -14.12 -1.39
N GLY A 367 -35.63 -15.10 -0.97
CA GLY A 367 -36.14 -15.21 0.40
C GLY A 367 -35.55 -16.41 1.14
N THR A 368 -35.06 -16.23 2.38
CA THR A 368 -34.37 -17.27 3.18
C THR A 368 -35.26 -17.96 4.20
N ASP A 369 -34.76 -19.07 4.77
CA ASP A 369 -35.35 -19.76 5.92
C ASP A 369 -35.26 -18.96 7.23
N GLU A 370 -34.31 -18.04 7.34
CA GLU A 370 -34.18 -17.06 8.41
C GLU A 370 -35.17 -15.87 8.30
N GLY A 371 -35.94 -15.81 7.20
CA GLY A 371 -36.99 -14.80 6.99
C GLY A 371 -36.51 -13.47 6.40
N LEU A 372 -35.27 -13.40 5.93
CA LEU A 372 -34.77 -12.27 5.15
C LEU A 372 -35.30 -12.36 3.71
N VAL A 373 -35.47 -11.21 3.07
CA VAL A 373 -35.82 -11.10 1.65
C VAL A 373 -34.92 -10.06 1.00
N TYR A 374 -34.02 -10.53 0.15
CA TYR A 374 -33.14 -9.70 -0.65
C TYR A 374 -33.84 -9.31 -1.95
N ARG A 375 -33.79 -8.02 -2.30
CA ARG A 375 -34.30 -7.48 -3.56
C ARG A 375 -33.12 -6.90 -4.34
N MET A 376 -32.82 -7.50 -5.48
CA MET A 376 -31.72 -7.09 -6.36
C MET A 376 -32.28 -6.50 -7.65
N HIS A 377 -31.72 -5.35 -8.05
CA HIS A 377 -32.08 -4.62 -9.27
C HIS A 377 -30.81 -4.51 -10.11
N PHE A 378 -30.77 -5.17 -11.28
CA PHE A 378 -29.57 -5.21 -12.11
C PHE A 378 -29.56 -4.06 -13.13
N GLY A 379 -28.74 -3.06 -12.83
CA GLY A 379 -28.46 -1.94 -13.73
C GLY A 379 -27.59 -2.34 -14.92
N ARG A 380 -27.26 -1.36 -15.78
CA ARG A 380 -26.49 -1.57 -17.02
C ARG A 380 -25.15 -2.24 -16.72
N VAL A 381 -24.84 -3.32 -17.45
CA VAL A 381 -23.54 -4.00 -17.40
C VAL A 381 -22.40 -3.00 -17.57
N PHE A 382 -21.46 -2.99 -16.62
CA PHE A 382 -20.36 -2.03 -16.57
C PHE A 382 -19.29 -2.31 -17.64
N THR A 383 -18.81 -1.24 -18.28
CA THR A 383 -17.68 -1.27 -19.22
C THR A 383 -16.79 -0.04 -19.02
N GLY A 384 -15.61 -0.23 -18.43
CA GLY A 384 -14.65 0.83 -18.07
C GLY A 384 -13.39 0.25 -17.43
N SER A 385 -12.56 1.07 -16.79
CA SER A 385 -11.40 0.59 -16.01
C SER A 385 -11.80 0.03 -14.64
N ASN A 386 -10.86 -0.62 -13.94
CA ASN A 386 -11.09 -1.08 -12.57
C ASN A 386 -11.30 0.10 -11.60
N GLU A 387 -10.61 1.23 -11.78
CA GLU A 387 -10.85 2.42 -10.96
C GLU A 387 -12.27 2.98 -11.20
N GLU A 388 -12.73 3.02 -12.44
CA GLU A 388 -14.10 3.42 -12.79
C GLU A 388 -15.16 2.43 -12.27
N LEU A 389 -14.80 1.15 -12.08
CA LEU A 389 -15.62 0.14 -11.43
C LEU A 389 -15.70 0.35 -9.91
N GLU A 390 -14.55 0.56 -9.26
CA GLU A 390 -14.40 0.72 -7.79
C GLU A 390 -15.13 1.96 -7.26
N ILE A 391 -14.89 3.15 -7.83
CA ILE A 391 -15.45 4.44 -7.36
C ILE A 391 -16.53 5.05 -8.26
N GLY A 392 -16.67 4.57 -9.50
CA GLY A 392 -17.50 5.18 -10.55
C GLY A 392 -16.72 6.09 -11.50
N PHE A 393 -17.38 6.50 -12.59
CA PHE A 393 -16.88 7.55 -13.45
C PHE A 393 -16.71 8.84 -12.63
N ALA A 394 -15.51 9.38 -12.57
CA ALA A 394 -15.26 10.67 -11.93
C ALA A 394 -16.12 11.74 -12.64
N SER A 395 -17.07 12.32 -11.91
CA SER A 395 -17.86 13.47 -12.39
C SER A 395 -16.89 14.55 -12.85
N GLY A 396 -17.00 14.96 -14.12
CA GLY A 396 -15.92 15.52 -14.94
C GLY A 396 -14.93 16.41 -14.19
N SER A 397 -13.64 16.09 -14.33
CA SER A 397 -12.55 16.72 -13.60
C SER A 397 -12.58 18.24 -13.66
N GLU A 398 -12.88 18.86 -12.52
CA GLU A 398 -12.51 20.25 -12.26
C GLU A 398 -10.97 20.32 -12.26
N SER A 399 -10.39 20.54 -13.44
CA SER A 399 -8.96 20.71 -13.60
C SER A 399 -8.51 21.89 -12.72
N SER A 400 -7.74 21.60 -11.67
CA SER A 400 -7.24 22.56 -10.70
C SER A 400 -6.17 23.47 -11.31
N ASN A 401 -6.62 24.38 -12.19
CA ASN A 401 -5.79 25.21 -13.06
C ASN A 401 -6.01 26.71 -12.78
N ASP A 402 -6.36 27.05 -11.54
CA ASP A 402 -6.42 28.42 -11.02
C ASP A 402 -5.32 28.67 -9.96
N MET A 403 -4.06 28.65 -10.43
CA MET A 403 -2.86 28.97 -9.65
C MET A 403 -1.77 29.61 -10.55
N SER A 404 -2.16 30.41 -11.57
CA SER A 404 -1.18 31.02 -12.50
C SER A 404 -1.58 32.34 -13.19
N ARG A 405 -2.54 33.13 -12.67
CA ARG A 405 -2.89 34.46 -13.24
C ARG A 405 -3.10 35.59 -12.22
N SER A 406 -2.05 35.94 -11.46
CA SER A 406 -2.10 37.09 -10.54
C SER A 406 -0.73 37.77 -10.29
N SER A 407 0.15 37.88 -11.29
CA SER A 407 1.47 38.55 -11.11
C SER A 407 1.98 39.41 -12.29
N GLU A 408 1.09 40.02 -13.08
CA GLU A 408 1.39 41.17 -13.95
C GLU A 408 0.25 42.20 -13.81
N GLY A 409 0.49 43.50 -13.68
CA GLY A 409 1.78 44.21 -13.61
C GLY A 409 1.54 45.71 -13.74
N ASN A 410 1.08 46.37 -12.67
CA ASN A 410 0.60 47.76 -12.73
C ASN A 410 1.74 48.79 -12.79
N SER A 411 1.99 49.38 -13.96
CA SER A 411 2.92 50.51 -14.21
C SER A 411 2.59 51.23 -15.51
#